data_AF-A0A317J431-F1
#
_entry.id   AF-A0A317J431-F1
#
_cell.length_a   1.000
_cell.length_b   1.000
_cell.length_c   1.000
_cell.angle_alpha   90.00
_cell.angle_beta   90.00
_cell.angle_gamma   90.00
#
_symmetry.space_group_name_H-M   'P 1'
#
loop_
_entity.id
_entity.type
_entity.pdbx_description
1 polymer ?
#
loop_
_entity_poly.entity_id
_entity_poly.type
_entity_poly.pdbx_seq_one_letter_code
_entity_poly.pdbx_strand_id
1 'polypeptide(L)'
;MTQAEIDQAIKDQLGTNPDEPLPTNPDIEKALANYTAEAAIVADTLNRSLTDNYNVGFQNWAGQVLAGRIPNSNPPQPPPGYLAVKASDGWSYVIRGGQPVCPVPAIPQLPPPPPPIPEPDNVRNVPAGDTMPVGYILTAPDGTRWQKKGSPTPFGMAYYYLKVA
;
A
#
# COMPACT_ATOMS: atom_id res chain seq x y z
N MET A 1 20.19 12.80 -11.30
CA MET A 1 21.11 11.69 -11.59
C MET A 1 22.29 12.27 -12.34
N THR A 2 23.50 11.91 -11.94
CA THR A 2 24.74 12.20 -12.67
C THR A 2 24.91 11.22 -13.83
N GLN A 3 25.80 11.52 -14.78
CA GLN A 3 26.06 10.61 -15.90
C GLN A 3 26.57 9.24 -15.44
N ALA A 4 27.48 9.21 -14.46
CA ALA A 4 27.99 7.96 -13.90
C ALA A 4 26.88 7.11 -13.24
N GLU A 5 25.89 7.75 -12.59
CA GLU A 5 24.73 7.04 -12.03
C GLU A 5 23.82 6.47 -13.13
N ILE A 6 23.68 7.18 -14.26
CA ILE A 6 22.91 6.70 -15.42
C ILE A 6 23.60 5.47 -16.02
N ASP A 7 24.90 5.56 -16.31
CA ASP A 7 25.63 4.49 -16.96
C ASP A 7 25.71 3.24 -16.06
N GLN A 8 25.87 3.43 -14.75
CA GLN A 8 25.80 2.34 -13.78
C GLN A 8 24.39 1.71 -13.72
N ALA A 9 23.33 2.52 -13.71
CA ALA A 9 21.96 2.00 -13.72
C ALA A 9 21.64 1.20 -15.00
N ILE A 10 22.20 1.61 -16.15
CA ILE A 10 22.09 0.88 -17.41
C ILE A 10 22.81 -0.48 -17.31
N LYS A 11 24.03 -0.49 -16.77
CA LYS A 11 24.78 -1.75 -16.52
C LYS A 11 23.98 -2.70 -15.62
N ASP A 12 23.47 -2.18 -14.51
CA ASP A 12 22.78 -2.98 -13.51
C ASP A 12 21.43 -3.52 -14.03
N GLN A 13 20.69 -2.71 -14.79
CA GLN A 13 19.35 -3.08 -15.27
C GLN A 13 19.38 -3.90 -16.56
N LEU A 14 20.24 -3.54 -17.52
CA LEU A 14 20.23 -4.06 -18.88
C LEU A 14 21.44 -4.96 -19.19
N GLY A 15 22.48 -4.95 -18.36
CA GLY A 15 23.73 -5.68 -18.62
C GLY A 15 24.57 -5.09 -19.77
N THR A 16 24.21 -3.90 -20.24
CA THR A 16 24.92 -3.19 -21.32
C THR A 16 26.03 -2.32 -20.72
N ASN A 17 27.20 -2.28 -21.36
CA ASN A 17 28.31 -1.41 -20.96
C ASN A 17 28.34 -0.13 -21.81
N PRO A 18 27.87 1.02 -21.31
CA PRO A 18 27.81 2.25 -22.09
C PRO A 18 29.16 2.94 -22.25
N ASP A 19 30.22 2.42 -21.61
CA ASP A 19 31.58 2.92 -21.77
C ASP A 19 32.30 2.31 -22.99
N GLU A 20 31.67 1.34 -23.68
CA GLU A 20 32.25 0.72 -24.85
C GLU A 20 32.18 1.67 -26.06
N PRO A 21 33.28 1.88 -26.79
CA PRO A 21 33.29 2.81 -27.91
C PRO A 21 32.34 2.34 -29.02
N LEU A 22 31.55 3.28 -29.54
CA LEU A 22 30.67 3.00 -30.67
C LEU A 22 31.47 2.56 -31.90
N PRO A 23 30.96 1.59 -32.67
CA PRO A 23 31.53 1.28 -33.97
C PRO A 23 31.50 2.52 -34.88
N THR A 24 32.52 2.71 -35.71
CA THR A 24 32.57 3.85 -36.64
C THR A 24 31.70 3.58 -37.86
N ASN A 25 30.43 4.04 -37.82
CA ASN A 25 29.50 3.99 -38.94
C ASN A 25 28.77 5.34 -39.10
N PRO A 26 28.80 5.98 -40.29
CA PRO A 26 28.14 7.27 -40.53
C PRO A 26 26.61 7.27 -40.36
N ASP A 27 25.94 6.13 -40.40
CA ASP A 27 24.49 6.03 -40.17
C ASP A 27 24.10 6.09 -38.67
N ILE A 28 25.07 6.02 -37.77
CA ILE A 28 24.84 6.02 -36.31
C ILE A 28 24.25 7.34 -35.84
N GLU A 29 24.67 8.49 -36.38
CA GLU A 29 24.13 9.78 -35.94
C GLU A 29 22.62 9.90 -36.16
N LYS A 30 22.11 9.38 -37.28
CA LYS A 30 20.66 9.32 -37.55
C LYS A 30 19.96 8.30 -36.65
N ALA A 31 20.59 7.15 -36.39
CA ALA A 31 20.05 6.16 -35.47
C ALA A 31 19.91 6.74 -34.06
N LEU A 32 20.95 7.40 -33.52
CA LEU A 32 20.93 7.99 -32.18
C LEU A 32 19.75 8.95 -31.97
N ALA A 33 19.44 9.79 -32.96
CA ALA A 33 18.32 10.73 -32.89
C ALA A 33 16.95 10.04 -32.85
N ASN A 34 16.75 8.98 -33.66
CA ASN A 34 15.49 8.23 -33.68
C ASN A 34 15.28 7.47 -32.35
N TYR A 35 16.35 6.87 -31.82
CA TYR A 35 16.28 6.11 -30.57
C TYR A 35 15.95 6.97 -29.35
N THR A 36 16.31 8.27 -29.33
CA THR A 36 15.91 9.16 -28.25
C THR A 36 14.39 9.36 -28.19
N ALA A 37 13.73 9.58 -29.33
CA ALA A 37 12.29 9.74 -29.38
C ALA A 37 11.56 8.43 -29.01
N GLU A 38 12.05 7.30 -29.51
CA GLU A 38 11.50 5.98 -29.19
C GLU A 38 11.62 5.66 -27.70
N ALA A 39 12.78 5.90 -27.08
CA ALA A 39 12.99 5.68 -25.66
C ALA A 39 11.99 6.50 -24.80
N ALA A 40 11.72 7.75 -25.18
CA ALA A 40 10.72 8.58 -24.50
C ALA A 40 9.31 7.99 -24.61
N ILE A 41 8.89 7.56 -25.80
CA ILE A 41 7.57 6.94 -26.03
C ILE A 41 7.42 5.64 -25.23
N VAL A 42 8.47 4.83 -25.18
CA VAL A 42 8.48 3.58 -24.41
C VAL A 42 8.36 3.88 -22.92
N ALA A 43 9.14 4.83 -22.39
CA ALA A 43 9.07 5.24 -20.99
C ALA A 43 7.65 5.73 -20.63
N ASP A 44 7.04 6.57 -21.45
CA ASP A 44 5.68 7.07 -21.25
C ASP A 44 4.63 5.96 -21.28
N THR A 45 4.79 4.98 -22.17
CA THR A 45 3.86 3.85 -22.28
C THR A 45 3.96 2.93 -21.06
N LEU A 46 5.17 2.65 -20.60
CA LEU A 46 5.39 1.88 -19.38
C LEU A 46 4.85 2.62 -18.15
N ASN A 47 5.06 3.94 -18.06
CA ASN A 47 4.56 4.77 -16.96
C ASN A 47 3.03 4.83 -16.92
N ARG A 48 2.36 4.93 -18.07
CA ARG A 48 0.89 4.84 -18.14
C ARG A 48 0.38 3.50 -17.61
N SER A 49 0.96 2.40 -18.08
CA SER A 49 0.60 1.06 -17.59
C SER A 49 0.83 0.88 -16.09
N LEU A 50 1.95 1.36 -15.56
CA LEU A 50 2.22 1.34 -14.12
C LEU A 50 1.22 2.17 -13.32
N THR A 51 0.86 3.35 -13.83
CA THR A 51 -0.12 4.24 -13.19
C THR A 51 -1.49 3.57 -13.14
N ASP A 52 -1.95 2.97 -14.25
CA ASP A 52 -3.24 2.28 -14.31
C ASP A 52 -3.30 1.10 -13.33
N ASN A 53 -2.27 0.25 -13.34
CA ASN A 53 -2.18 -0.88 -12.42
C ASN A 53 -2.15 -0.43 -10.95
N TYR A 54 -1.41 0.61 -10.65
CA TYR A 54 -1.36 1.18 -9.31
C TYR A 54 -2.72 1.72 -8.86
N ASN A 55 -3.40 2.48 -9.72
CA ASN A 55 -4.71 3.06 -9.41
C ASN A 55 -5.76 1.97 -9.14
N VAL A 56 -5.78 0.90 -9.95
CA VAL A 56 -6.68 -0.24 -9.71
C VAL A 56 -6.39 -0.89 -8.36
N GLY A 57 -5.11 -1.14 -8.05
CA GLY A 57 -4.70 -1.71 -6.75
C GLY A 57 -5.09 -0.82 -5.57
N PHE A 58 -4.88 0.49 -5.68
CA PHE A 58 -5.24 1.46 -4.66
C PHE A 58 -6.74 1.52 -4.42
N GLN A 59 -7.56 1.55 -5.47
CA GLN A 59 -9.02 1.56 -5.35
C GLN A 59 -9.55 0.28 -4.68
N ASN A 60 -8.98 -0.88 -5.02
CA ASN A 60 -9.32 -2.13 -4.36
C ASN A 60 -8.97 -2.11 -2.87
N TRP A 61 -7.78 -1.63 -2.50
CA TRP A 61 -7.39 -1.45 -1.11
C TRP A 61 -8.32 -0.48 -0.37
N ALA A 62 -8.61 0.68 -0.97
CA ALA A 62 -9.49 1.69 -0.41
C ALA A 62 -10.91 1.14 -0.16
N GLY A 63 -11.45 0.35 -1.08
CA GLY A 63 -12.72 -0.34 -0.92
C GLY A 63 -12.74 -1.32 0.25
N GLN A 64 -11.66 -2.07 0.47
CA GLN A 64 -11.53 -3.01 1.61
C GLN A 64 -11.42 -2.26 2.95
N VAL A 65 -10.73 -1.11 2.98
CA VAL A 65 -10.66 -0.22 4.15
C VAL A 65 -12.05 0.32 4.49
N LEU A 66 -12.75 0.88 3.50
CA LEU A 66 -14.10 1.43 3.69
C LEU A 66 -15.12 0.37 4.10
N ALA A 67 -14.94 -0.87 3.65
CA ALA A 67 -15.73 -2.02 4.07
C ALA A 67 -15.34 -2.57 5.46
N GLY A 68 -14.34 -1.99 6.13
CA GLY A 68 -13.86 -2.44 7.45
C GLY A 68 -13.18 -3.81 7.44
N ARG A 69 -12.75 -4.30 6.28
CA ARG A 69 -12.16 -5.64 6.13
C ARG A 69 -10.66 -5.67 6.42
N ILE A 70 -9.98 -4.54 6.21
CA ILE A 70 -8.56 -4.37 6.49
C ILE A 70 -8.34 -3.05 7.23
N PRO A 71 -7.26 -2.93 8.04
CA PRO A 71 -6.95 -1.68 8.72
C PRO A 71 -6.58 -0.57 7.72
N ASN A 72 -6.93 0.66 8.05
CA ASN A 72 -6.48 1.87 7.32
C ASN A 72 -5.03 2.24 7.69
N SER A 73 -4.14 1.26 7.63
CA SER A 73 -2.73 1.39 7.94
C SER A 73 -1.95 0.87 6.75
N ASN A 74 -0.94 1.62 6.30
CA ASN A 74 -0.08 1.26 5.17
C ASN A 74 -0.78 1.26 3.79
N PRO A 75 -1.18 2.43 3.25
CA PRO A 75 -1.71 2.54 1.90
C PRO A 75 -0.66 2.09 0.85
N PRO A 76 -1.08 1.43 -0.25
CA PRO A 76 -0.20 1.09 -1.36
C PRO A 76 0.53 2.33 -1.89
N GLN A 77 1.85 2.19 -2.06
CA GLN A 77 2.70 3.23 -2.61
C GLN A 77 2.89 3.05 -4.13
N PRO A 78 2.89 4.15 -4.91
CA PRO A 78 3.13 4.10 -6.33
C PRO A 78 4.57 3.59 -6.61
N PRO A 79 4.75 2.69 -7.58
CA PRO A 79 6.08 2.21 -7.93
C PRO A 79 6.91 3.32 -8.59
N PRO A 80 8.25 3.20 -8.59
CA PRO A 80 9.09 4.11 -9.36
C PRO A 80 8.82 4.01 -10.86
N GLY A 81 8.75 5.17 -11.51
CA GLY A 81 8.55 5.29 -12.95
C GLY A 81 9.81 4.96 -13.76
N TYR A 82 9.62 4.80 -15.07
CA TYR A 82 10.67 4.71 -16.07
C TYR A 82 11.10 6.08 -16.58
N LEU A 83 12.37 6.21 -16.92
CA LEU A 83 12.99 7.39 -17.48
C LEU A 83 13.70 7.02 -18.78
N ALA A 84 13.53 7.83 -19.80
CA ALA A 84 14.41 7.83 -20.97
C ALA A 84 15.67 8.65 -20.64
N VAL A 85 16.84 8.02 -20.74
CA VAL A 85 18.13 8.62 -20.38
C VAL A 85 19.12 8.44 -21.52
N LYS A 86 20.04 9.39 -21.65
CA LYS A 86 21.14 9.30 -22.60
C LYS A 86 22.40 8.84 -21.86
N ALA A 87 23.03 7.79 -22.36
CA ALA A 87 24.25 7.25 -21.79
C ALA A 87 25.51 7.93 -22.33
N SER A 88 26.67 7.59 -21.78
CA SER A 88 27.98 8.11 -22.20
C SER A 88 28.35 7.74 -23.64
N ASP A 89 27.93 6.56 -24.13
CA ASP A 89 28.03 6.16 -25.54
C ASP A 89 27.16 7.00 -26.49
N GLY A 90 26.21 7.79 -25.97
CA GLY A 90 25.28 8.60 -26.74
C GLY A 90 23.95 7.93 -27.09
N TRP A 91 23.77 6.62 -26.84
CA TRP A 91 22.49 5.93 -27.00
C TRP A 91 21.49 6.35 -25.93
N SER A 92 20.22 6.18 -26.27
CA SER A 92 19.11 6.42 -25.34
C SER A 92 18.56 5.09 -24.83
N TYR A 93 18.42 4.99 -23.51
CA TYR A 93 17.96 3.80 -22.82
C TYR A 93 16.76 4.13 -21.94
N VAL A 94 15.96 3.11 -21.63
CA VAL A 94 14.84 3.21 -20.69
C VAL A 94 15.21 2.50 -19.40
N ILE A 95 15.37 3.26 -18.32
CA ILE A 95 15.74 2.74 -17.00
C ILE A 95 14.69 3.09 -15.94
N ARG A 96 14.68 2.37 -14.82
CA ARG A 96 13.92 2.73 -13.63
C ARG A 96 14.51 3.99 -13.01
N GLY A 97 13.65 5.00 -12.81
CA GLY A 97 13.96 6.16 -11.99
C GLY A 97 13.71 5.91 -10.50
N GLY A 98 14.02 6.92 -9.67
CA GLY A 98 13.71 6.91 -8.24
C GLY A 98 12.40 7.60 -7.87
N GLN A 99 11.77 8.31 -8.80
CA GLN A 99 10.53 9.06 -8.54
C GLN A 99 9.30 8.16 -8.77
N PRO A 100 8.24 8.29 -7.96
CA PRO A 100 7.01 7.55 -8.15
C PRO A 100 6.36 7.91 -9.48
N VAL A 101 5.69 6.94 -10.10
CA VAL A 101 5.05 7.13 -11.41
C VAL A 101 3.88 8.13 -11.37
N CYS A 102 3.24 8.28 -10.20
CA CYS A 102 2.17 9.23 -9.95
C CYS A 102 2.13 9.58 -8.45
N PRO A 103 1.47 10.69 -8.06
CA PRO A 103 1.21 10.96 -6.64
C PRO A 103 0.28 9.90 -6.02
N VAL A 104 0.41 9.70 -4.70
CA VAL A 104 -0.50 8.85 -3.93
C VAL A 104 -1.89 9.48 -3.90
N PRO A 105 -2.98 8.77 -4.27
CA PRO A 105 -4.34 9.28 -4.16
C PRO A 105 -4.75 9.53 -2.70
N ALA A 106 -5.82 10.29 -2.50
CA ALA A 106 -6.31 10.59 -1.16
C ALA A 106 -6.68 9.32 -0.39
N ILE A 107 -6.15 9.18 0.82
CA ILE A 107 -6.45 8.07 1.72
C ILE A 107 -7.91 8.20 2.19
N PRO A 108 -8.73 7.12 2.08
CA PRO A 108 -10.09 7.13 2.58
C PRO A 108 -10.15 7.52 4.06
N GLN A 109 -10.99 8.48 4.38
CA GLN A 109 -11.28 8.84 5.78
C GLN A 109 -12.37 7.90 6.29
N LEU A 110 -12.08 7.16 7.35
CA LEU A 110 -13.12 6.40 8.05
C LEU A 110 -13.96 7.39 8.86
N PRO A 111 -15.30 7.24 8.88
CA PRO A 111 -16.12 8.03 9.79
C PRO A 111 -15.64 7.75 11.22
N PRO A 112 -15.60 8.78 12.10
CA PRO A 112 -15.29 8.56 13.49
C PRO A 112 -16.25 7.53 14.08
N PRO A 113 -15.78 6.61 14.94
CA PRO A 113 -16.67 5.65 15.57
C PRO A 113 -17.80 6.40 16.28
N PRO A 114 -19.05 5.88 16.22
CA PRO A 114 -20.13 6.48 16.99
C PRO A 114 -19.72 6.55 18.46
N PRO A 115 -20.17 7.60 19.18
CA PRO A 115 -19.87 7.71 20.60
C PRO A 115 -20.31 6.43 21.31
N PRO A 116 -19.56 5.95 22.32
CA PRO A 116 -19.96 4.79 23.09
C PRO A 116 -21.37 5.01 23.62
N ILE A 117 -22.28 4.09 23.32
CA ILE A 117 -23.59 4.08 23.95
C ILE A 117 -23.34 3.88 25.45
N PRO A 118 -23.97 4.67 26.34
CA PRO A 118 -23.87 4.43 27.78
C PRO A 118 -24.18 2.97 28.08
N GLU A 119 -23.26 2.33 28.79
CA GLU A 119 -23.42 0.94 29.16
C GLU A 119 -24.67 0.80 30.05
N PRO A 120 -25.65 -0.04 29.68
CA PRO A 120 -26.83 -0.24 30.50
C PRO A 120 -26.46 -0.70 31.92
N ASP A 121 -27.17 -0.25 32.95
CA ASP A 121 -26.89 -0.60 34.35
C ASP A 121 -26.92 -2.11 34.65
N ASN A 122 -27.49 -2.90 33.74
CA ASN A 122 -27.59 -4.36 33.82
C ASN A 122 -26.59 -5.12 32.96
N VAL A 123 -25.70 -4.44 32.22
CA VAL A 123 -24.69 -5.04 31.35
C VAL A 123 -23.33 -4.46 31.70
N ARG A 124 -22.28 -5.29 31.71
CA ARG A 124 -20.89 -4.87 31.86
C ARG A 124 -20.01 -5.56 30.83
N ASN A 125 -19.11 -4.84 30.17
CA ASN A 125 -18.11 -5.45 29.31
C ASN A 125 -17.17 -6.34 30.14
N VAL A 126 -16.80 -7.48 29.57
CA VAL A 126 -15.84 -8.38 30.20
C VAL A 126 -14.44 -7.72 30.16
N PRO A 127 -13.72 -7.62 31.29
CA PRO A 127 -12.38 -7.06 31.31
C PRO A 127 -11.42 -7.83 30.40
N ALA A 128 -10.47 -7.12 29.79
CA ALA A 128 -9.43 -7.75 28.99
C ALA A 128 -8.65 -8.76 29.86
N GLY A 129 -8.51 -10.00 29.38
CA GLY A 129 -7.83 -11.09 30.10
C GLY A 129 -8.70 -11.94 31.02
N ASP A 130 -10.02 -11.70 31.08
CA ASP A 130 -10.94 -12.55 31.84
C ASP A 130 -11.06 -13.95 31.22
N THR A 131 -10.64 -14.97 31.98
CA THR A 131 -10.63 -16.38 31.59
C THR A 131 -11.84 -17.17 32.10
N MET A 132 -12.81 -16.53 32.75
CA MET A 132 -13.96 -17.21 33.33
C MET A 132 -14.85 -17.81 32.22
N PRO A 133 -15.44 -19.00 32.42
CA PRO A 133 -16.32 -19.59 31.43
C PRO A 133 -17.65 -18.83 31.33
N VAL A 134 -18.32 -18.95 30.18
CA VAL A 134 -19.72 -18.50 30.05
C VAL A 134 -20.58 -19.23 31.09
N GLY A 135 -21.47 -18.49 31.76
CA GLY A 135 -22.29 -18.99 32.86
C GLY A 135 -21.70 -18.74 34.25
N TYR A 136 -20.41 -18.39 34.36
CA TYR A 136 -19.78 -18.00 35.62
C TYR A 136 -20.49 -16.80 36.24
N ILE A 137 -20.74 -16.85 37.56
CA ILE A 137 -21.37 -15.77 38.32
C ILE A 137 -20.32 -15.13 39.22
N LEU A 138 -20.06 -13.84 38.99
CA LEU A 138 -19.22 -13.00 39.83
C LEU A 138 -20.10 -12.22 40.81
N THR A 139 -19.73 -12.20 42.08
CA THR A 139 -20.36 -11.34 43.09
C THR A 139 -19.45 -10.16 43.34
N ALA A 140 -19.93 -8.95 43.05
CA ALA A 140 -19.21 -7.71 43.30
C ALA A 140 -19.22 -7.36 44.81
N PRO A 141 -18.32 -6.46 45.27
CA PRO A 141 -18.24 -6.05 46.67
C PRO A 141 -19.53 -5.40 47.22
N ASP A 142 -20.35 -4.84 46.35
CA ASP A 142 -21.66 -4.27 46.68
C ASP A 142 -22.78 -5.33 46.82
N GLY A 143 -22.44 -6.62 46.70
CA GLY A 143 -23.36 -7.75 46.74
C GLY A 143 -24.10 -8.03 45.43
N THR A 144 -23.89 -7.23 44.38
CA THR A 144 -24.53 -7.48 43.09
C THR A 144 -23.90 -8.69 42.39
N ARG A 145 -24.73 -9.46 41.69
CA ARG A 145 -24.31 -10.68 41.00
C ARG A 145 -24.34 -10.46 39.50
N TRP A 146 -23.34 -10.99 38.82
CA TRP A 146 -23.09 -10.76 37.40
C TRP A 146 -22.76 -12.09 36.73
N GLN A 147 -23.55 -12.50 35.74
CA GLN A 147 -23.30 -13.73 35.00
C GLN A 147 -22.64 -13.45 33.66
N LYS A 148 -21.52 -14.12 33.38
CA LYS A 148 -20.86 -14.05 32.06
C LYS A 148 -21.74 -14.69 30.99
N LYS A 149 -21.99 -13.97 29.91
CA LYS A 149 -22.73 -14.39 28.73
C LYS A 149 -21.83 -14.28 27.50
N GLY A 150 -22.14 -15.09 26.50
CA GLY A 150 -21.57 -14.99 25.16
C GLY A 150 -22.69 -14.76 24.16
N SER A 151 -22.52 -13.82 23.25
CA SER A 151 -23.43 -13.62 22.11
C SER A 151 -22.65 -13.76 20.80
N PRO A 152 -23.15 -14.54 19.83
CA PRO A 152 -22.60 -14.52 18.49
C PRO A 152 -22.83 -13.14 17.85
N THR A 153 -21.82 -12.66 17.15
CA THR A 153 -21.83 -11.43 16.34
C THR A 153 -21.22 -11.72 14.97
N PRO A 154 -21.41 -10.86 13.96
CA PRO A 154 -20.73 -10.99 12.68
C PRO A 154 -19.19 -11.01 12.77
N PHE A 155 -18.63 -10.54 13.89
CA PHE A 155 -17.19 -10.44 14.14
C PHE A 155 -16.65 -11.52 15.09
N GLY A 156 -17.46 -12.52 15.44
CA GLY A 156 -17.12 -13.59 16.38
C GLY A 156 -17.97 -13.59 17.65
N MET A 157 -17.45 -14.14 18.75
CA MET A 157 -18.15 -14.20 20.03
C MET A 157 -17.85 -12.96 20.87
N ALA A 158 -18.88 -12.18 21.21
CA ALA A 158 -18.78 -11.10 22.18
C ALA A 158 -19.09 -11.64 23.59
N TYR A 159 -18.28 -11.28 24.58
CA TYR A 159 -18.47 -11.65 25.98
C TYR A 159 -18.81 -10.43 26.82
N TYR A 160 -19.83 -10.58 27.68
CA TYR A 160 -20.29 -9.53 28.60
C TYR A 160 -20.83 -10.16 29.89
N TYR A 161 -20.90 -9.37 30.95
CA TYR A 161 -21.55 -9.71 32.20
C TYR A 161 -22.97 -9.13 32.22
N LEU A 162 -23.95 -9.95 32.57
CA LEU A 162 -25.34 -9.53 32.77
C LEU A 162 -25.65 -9.56 34.27
N LYS A 163 -26.23 -8.49 34.81
CA LYS A 163 -26.68 -8.45 36.20
C LYS A 163 -27.76 -9.50 36.42
N VAL A 164 -27.61 -10.33 37.44
CA VAL A 164 -28.57 -11.36 37.85
C VAL A 164 -29.06 -11.06 39.27
N ALA A 165 -30.32 -11.41 39.53
CA ALA A 165 -30.94 -11.25 40.85
C ALA A 165 -30.30 -12.16 41.93
#